data_AF-A0AAV0L041-F1
#
_entry.id   AF-A0AAV0L041-F1
#
_cell.length_a   1.000
_cell.length_b   1.000
_cell.length_c   1.000
_cell.angle_alpha   90.00
_cell.angle_beta   90.00
_cell.angle_gamma   90.00
#
_symmetry.space_group_name_H-M   'P 1'
#
loop_
_entity.id
_entity.type
_entity.pdbx_description
1 polymer ?
#
loop_
_entity_poly.entity_id
_entity_poly.type
_entity_poly.pdbx_seq_one_letter_code
_entity_poly.pdbx_strand_id
1 'polypeptide(L)'
;MTILLHDVQYLLQIPVEGRLMSRTSEQLDHPEVGLCALLGMNSEQLSGRSEVPGFGSKGKWYDKGGFLADMASRYLQVNGTHVTEAQSYLLLMLGSTLFVDKSRDRVRPVVNLFLDELEEIDQYSWASGTLAWLYRCLGQASRAGARGVAGCLTLLQCWIYEYFPGFRPSHFEPPVVGPDEAWASRWIGQPATGSVADPSVRLAFYRRALDSLTPADVFWTPFHQRPHLEVRRSLYTGVIRFADIGEFYDPARCLRQFGYRQMIPPPPSRPQRADRPEAPGGYVIRIPESFDAAWDALLSHMVHIDMYSQPWRTYPYETTADYLDWFVAHSHCRVLRDDGDADRLVDSAAVRFDH
;
A
#
# COMPACT_ATOMS: atom_id res chain seq x y z
N MET A 1 11.45 -8.32 -4.49
CA MET A 1 10.96 -7.07 -5.12
C MET A 1 9.65 -6.70 -4.48
N THR A 2 9.37 -5.42 -4.39
CA THR A 2 8.13 -4.85 -3.86
C THR A 2 7.99 -3.41 -4.36
N ILE A 3 6.87 -2.76 -4.07
CA ILE A 3 6.70 -1.31 -4.31
C ILE A 3 7.47 -0.57 -3.23
N LEU A 4 8.43 0.29 -3.58
CA LEU A 4 9.28 1.06 -2.67
C LEU A 4 8.91 2.55 -2.71
N LEU A 5 9.42 3.36 -1.77
CA LEU A 5 9.05 4.78 -1.68
C LEU A 5 9.41 5.59 -2.94
N HIS A 6 10.51 5.27 -3.63
CA HIS A 6 10.79 5.88 -4.94
C HIS A 6 9.77 5.50 -6.00
N ASP A 7 9.22 4.27 -5.98
CA ASP A 7 8.16 3.89 -6.91
C ASP A 7 6.95 4.81 -6.70
N VAL A 8 6.61 5.12 -5.43
CA VAL A 8 5.51 6.03 -5.11
C VAL A 8 5.81 7.46 -5.57
N GLN A 9 7.03 7.96 -5.35
CA GLN A 9 7.46 9.29 -5.81
C GLN A 9 7.36 9.41 -7.33
N TYR A 10 7.98 8.50 -8.09
CA TYR A 10 7.98 8.60 -9.55
C TYR A 10 6.58 8.36 -10.12
N LEU A 11 5.87 7.33 -9.66
CA LEU A 11 4.58 6.97 -10.24
C LEU A 11 3.49 7.99 -9.94
N LEU A 12 3.43 8.53 -8.71
CA LEU A 12 2.32 9.37 -8.28
C LEU A 12 2.70 10.84 -8.04
N GLN A 13 3.99 11.16 -7.91
CA GLN A 13 4.49 12.50 -7.53
C GLN A 13 3.90 13.02 -6.21
N ILE A 14 3.66 12.11 -5.26
CA ILE A 14 3.22 12.48 -3.91
C ILE A 14 4.40 12.50 -2.93
N PRO A 15 4.39 13.38 -1.91
CA PRO A 15 5.53 13.57 -1.01
C PRO A 15 5.98 12.29 -0.30
N VAL A 16 7.26 11.95 -0.46
CA VAL A 16 7.95 10.93 0.35
C VAL A 16 8.52 11.50 1.64
N GLU A 17 9.04 12.72 1.60
CA GLU A 17 9.53 13.42 2.78
C GLU A 17 8.37 13.91 3.66
N GLY A 18 8.69 14.31 4.89
CA GLY A 18 7.71 14.80 5.86
C GLY A 18 7.44 13.84 7.01
N ARG A 19 6.50 14.23 7.88
CA ARG A 19 6.06 13.50 9.06
C ARG A 19 5.32 12.23 8.65
N LEU A 20 5.48 11.15 9.42
CA LEU A 20 4.59 10.00 9.26
C LEU A 20 3.15 10.43 9.48
N MET A 21 2.23 9.81 8.73
CA MET A 21 0.79 9.95 8.97
C MET A 21 0.39 9.17 10.21
N SER A 22 0.89 9.60 11.37
CA SER A 22 0.66 8.98 12.68
C SER A 22 -0.34 9.81 13.48
N ARG A 23 -1.12 9.14 14.32
CA ARG A 23 -2.05 9.77 15.28
C ARG A 23 -1.99 8.96 16.56
N THR A 24 -2.22 9.63 17.68
CA THR A 24 -2.19 8.97 18.99
C THR A 24 -3.31 7.94 19.11
N SER A 25 -3.07 6.91 19.91
CA SER A 25 -4.08 5.87 20.20
C SER A 25 -5.39 6.48 20.72
N GLU A 26 -5.34 7.54 21.52
CA GLU A 26 -6.52 8.29 21.97
C GLU A 26 -7.33 8.90 20.81
N GLN A 27 -6.66 9.55 19.86
CA GLN A 27 -7.31 10.11 18.66
C GLN A 27 -7.92 9.03 17.75
N LEU A 28 -7.34 7.83 17.76
CA LEU A 28 -7.77 6.71 16.92
C LEU A 28 -8.89 5.88 17.54
N ASP A 29 -8.93 5.79 18.87
CA ASP A 29 -9.98 5.12 19.62
C ASP A 29 -11.22 6.01 19.77
N HIS A 30 -11.04 7.34 19.73
CA HIS A 30 -12.11 8.35 19.77
C HIS A 30 -12.07 9.32 18.58
N PRO A 31 -12.14 8.83 17.33
CA PRO A 31 -12.04 9.67 16.13
C PRO A 31 -13.19 10.68 16.01
N GLU A 32 -14.33 10.42 16.64
CA GLU A 32 -15.46 11.34 16.69
C GLU A 32 -15.13 12.69 17.30
N VAL A 33 -14.20 12.75 18.27
CA VAL A 33 -13.82 14.00 18.92
C VAL A 33 -13.14 14.93 17.91
N GLY A 34 -12.15 14.38 17.19
CA GLY A 34 -11.44 15.11 16.13
C GLY A 34 -12.37 15.48 14.97
N LEU A 35 -13.26 14.56 14.56
CA LEU A 35 -14.23 14.82 13.48
C LEU A 35 -15.25 15.90 13.85
N CYS A 36 -15.75 15.91 15.09
CA CYS A 36 -16.65 16.95 15.59
C CYS A 36 -15.96 18.32 15.58
N ALA A 37 -14.71 18.39 16.04
CA ALA A 37 -13.92 19.62 15.98
C ALA A 37 -13.69 20.10 14.55
N LEU A 38 -13.28 19.18 13.67
CA LEU A 38 -13.00 19.45 12.26
C LEU A 38 -14.22 19.96 11.49
N LEU A 39 -15.36 19.30 11.69
CA LEU A 39 -16.61 19.62 11.00
C LEU A 39 -17.44 20.67 11.75
N GLY A 40 -17.02 21.15 12.92
CA GLY A 40 -17.87 22.00 13.77
C GLY A 40 -19.24 21.38 14.09
N MET A 41 -19.32 20.04 14.11
CA MET A 41 -20.54 19.27 14.38
C MET A 41 -20.54 18.76 15.81
N ASN A 42 -21.71 18.56 16.39
CA ASN A 42 -21.84 17.77 17.61
C ASN A 42 -21.95 16.27 17.30
N SER A 43 -21.81 15.43 18.33
CA SER A 43 -21.84 13.97 18.18
C SER A 43 -23.17 13.43 17.64
N GLU A 44 -24.29 14.13 17.86
CA GLU A 44 -25.61 13.75 17.32
C GLU A 44 -25.69 14.03 15.82
N GLN A 45 -25.20 15.17 15.35
CA GLN A 45 -25.10 15.50 13.93
C GLN A 45 -24.17 14.54 13.20
N LEU A 46 -23.02 14.22 13.80
CA LEU A 46 -22.05 13.28 13.24
C LEU A 46 -22.62 11.85 13.14
N SER A 47 -23.36 11.41 14.14
CA SER A 47 -24.04 10.09 14.14
C SER A 47 -25.40 10.06 13.43
N GLY A 48 -25.88 11.25 13.02
CA GLY A 48 -27.14 11.45 12.34
C GLY A 48 -27.20 10.76 10.97
N ARG A 49 -28.43 10.51 10.52
CA ARG A 49 -28.71 9.90 9.22
C ARG A 49 -28.13 10.77 8.11
N SER A 50 -27.47 10.13 7.14
CA SER A 50 -27.02 10.80 5.91
C SER A 50 -28.18 11.52 5.23
N GLU A 51 -27.94 12.76 4.83
CA GLU A 51 -28.86 13.56 4.02
C GLU A 51 -28.75 13.23 2.53
N VAL A 52 -27.72 12.48 2.11
CA VAL A 52 -27.52 12.10 0.70
C VAL A 52 -28.47 10.96 0.33
N PRO A 53 -29.37 11.16 -0.66
CA PRO A 53 -30.29 10.12 -1.11
C PRO A 53 -29.54 8.85 -1.54
N GLY A 54 -29.95 7.70 -1.02
CA GLY A 54 -29.35 6.39 -1.34
C GLY A 54 -28.24 5.93 -0.38
N PHE A 55 -27.65 6.83 0.42
CA PHE A 55 -26.60 6.48 1.39
C PHE A 55 -27.16 6.34 2.81
N GLY A 56 -28.23 5.56 2.94
CA GLY A 56 -28.96 5.38 4.19
C GLY A 56 -28.23 4.52 5.22
N SER A 57 -27.09 4.97 5.75
CA SER A 57 -26.57 4.37 6.97
C SER A 57 -27.28 4.99 8.18
N LYS A 58 -27.96 4.15 8.97
CA LYS A 58 -28.20 4.42 10.39
C LYS A 58 -26.94 3.94 11.12
N GLY A 59 -26.12 4.86 11.63
CA GLY A 59 -24.98 4.46 12.46
C GLY A 59 -23.82 5.45 12.45
N LYS A 60 -22.96 5.30 13.45
CA LYS A 60 -21.70 6.02 13.60
C LYS A 60 -20.75 5.64 12.46
N TRP A 61 -20.68 6.48 11.44
CA TRP A 61 -19.82 6.22 10.28
C TRP A 61 -18.32 6.19 10.64
N TYR A 62 -17.97 6.70 11.83
CA TYR A 62 -16.64 6.61 12.39
C TYR A 62 -16.25 5.22 12.96
N ASP A 63 -17.21 4.28 13.13
CA ASP A 63 -16.94 2.95 13.70
C ASP A 63 -16.52 1.90 12.64
N LYS A 64 -17.16 1.92 11.46
CA LYS A 64 -17.01 0.86 10.42
C LYS A 64 -16.61 1.42 9.05
N GLY A 65 -16.14 2.66 9.01
CA GLY A 65 -16.00 3.43 7.78
C GLY A 65 -17.35 4.00 7.33
N GLY A 66 -17.28 5.20 6.74
CA GLY A 66 -18.45 5.89 6.21
C GLY A 66 -18.42 5.95 4.70
N PHE A 67 -19.57 6.24 4.12
CA PHE A 67 -19.66 6.48 2.69
C PHE A 67 -18.88 7.74 2.34
N LEU A 68 -17.97 7.63 1.38
CA LEU A 68 -17.09 8.72 0.96
C LEU A 68 -17.90 9.95 0.54
N ALA A 69 -18.97 9.73 -0.24
CA ALA A 69 -19.87 10.79 -0.68
C ALA A 69 -20.60 11.48 0.50
N ASP A 70 -21.02 10.72 1.52
CA ASP A 70 -21.66 11.28 2.71
C ASP A 70 -20.68 12.12 3.53
N MET A 71 -19.47 11.61 3.77
CA MET A 71 -18.44 12.36 4.47
C MET A 71 -18.11 13.67 3.75
N ALA A 72 -17.93 13.61 2.42
CA ALA A 72 -17.64 14.78 1.61
C ALA A 72 -18.78 15.80 1.64
N SER A 73 -20.05 15.36 1.58
CA SER A 73 -21.20 16.26 1.66
C SER A 73 -21.31 16.96 3.02
N ARG A 74 -20.90 16.30 4.11
CA ARG A 74 -20.93 16.89 5.45
C ARG A 74 -20.02 18.13 5.57
N TYR A 75 -18.86 18.15 4.91
CA TYR A 75 -18.03 19.37 4.85
C TYR A 75 -18.76 20.54 4.19
N LEU A 76 -19.53 20.27 3.13
CA LEU A 76 -20.26 21.31 2.38
C LEU A 76 -21.44 21.86 3.19
N GLN A 77 -21.97 21.09 4.15
CA GLN A 77 -23.04 21.52 5.04
C GLN A 77 -22.56 22.41 6.19
N VAL A 78 -21.26 22.42 6.47
CA VAL A 78 -20.63 23.20 7.55
C VAL A 78 -20.21 24.55 6.99
N ASN A 79 -21.09 25.56 7.13
CA ASN A 79 -20.85 26.98 6.85
C ASN A 79 -20.13 27.32 5.52
N GLY A 80 -20.12 26.40 4.54
CA GLY A 80 -19.70 26.60 3.14
C GLY A 80 -18.46 27.48 2.94
N THR A 81 -17.38 27.23 3.68
CA THR A 81 -16.13 28.00 3.50
C THR A 81 -15.27 27.37 2.40
N HIS A 82 -14.42 28.18 1.76
CA HIS A 82 -13.43 27.63 0.81
C HIS A 82 -12.51 26.56 1.42
N VAL A 83 -12.29 26.61 2.74
CA VAL A 83 -11.52 25.60 3.48
C VAL A 83 -12.27 24.27 3.52
N THR A 84 -13.55 24.29 3.90
CA THR A 84 -14.36 23.07 3.97
C THR A 84 -14.65 22.48 2.58
N GLU A 85 -14.78 23.33 1.54
CA GLU A 85 -14.84 22.89 0.14
C GLU A 85 -13.55 22.16 -0.29
N ALA A 86 -12.38 22.73 0.04
CA ALA A 86 -11.10 22.10 -0.25
C ALA A 86 -10.91 20.78 0.51
N GLN A 87 -11.26 20.73 1.80
CA GLN A 87 -11.23 19.49 2.59
C GLN A 87 -12.16 18.41 2.01
N SER A 88 -13.37 18.79 1.57
CA SER A 88 -14.32 17.90 0.90
C SER A 88 -13.73 17.31 -0.38
N TYR A 89 -13.16 18.17 -1.23
CA TYR A 89 -12.51 17.76 -2.47
C TYR A 89 -11.31 16.83 -2.21
N LEU A 90 -10.45 17.19 -1.26
CA LEU A 90 -9.30 16.38 -0.89
C LEU A 90 -9.73 15.02 -0.34
N LEU A 91 -10.76 14.97 0.51
CA LEU A 91 -11.31 13.71 1.00
C LEU A 91 -11.79 12.82 -0.14
N LEU A 92 -12.56 13.38 -1.09
CA LEU A 92 -13.02 12.66 -2.28
C LEU A 92 -11.85 12.11 -3.09
N MET A 93 -10.83 12.93 -3.35
CA MET A 93 -9.64 12.52 -4.09
C MET A 93 -8.87 11.42 -3.35
N LEU A 94 -8.51 11.64 -2.10
CA LEU A 94 -7.73 10.69 -1.30
C LEU A 94 -8.48 9.38 -1.07
N GLY A 95 -9.77 9.44 -0.75
CA GLY A 95 -10.61 8.27 -0.49
C GLY A 95 -10.97 7.46 -1.74
N SER A 96 -10.97 8.08 -2.92
CA SER A 96 -11.22 7.39 -4.20
C SER A 96 -9.96 6.94 -4.93
N THR A 97 -8.77 7.34 -4.47
CA THR A 97 -7.49 7.01 -5.12
C THR A 97 -6.47 6.33 -4.21
N LEU A 98 -6.06 6.96 -3.10
CA LEU A 98 -4.96 6.47 -2.25
C LEU A 98 -5.44 5.48 -1.18
N PHE A 99 -6.58 5.79 -0.55
CA PHE A 99 -7.11 5.07 0.61
C PHE A 99 -8.42 4.32 0.34
N VAL A 100 -8.60 3.92 -0.93
CA VAL A 100 -9.78 3.18 -1.40
C VAL A 100 -9.94 1.88 -0.60
N ASP A 101 -11.17 1.58 -0.20
CA ASP A 101 -11.51 0.34 0.44
C ASP A 101 -12.01 -0.72 -0.57
N LYS A 102 -12.53 -1.86 -0.10
CA LYS A 102 -13.00 -2.93 -1.01
C LYS A 102 -14.32 -2.58 -1.71
N SER A 103 -15.18 -1.76 -1.10
CA SER A 103 -16.47 -1.38 -1.70
C SER A 103 -16.37 -0.18 -2.63
N ARG A 104 -15.25 0.56 -2.59
CA ARG A 104 -14.92 1.75 -3.40
C ARG A 104 -15.80 2.97 -3.15
N ASP A 105 -16.78 2.84 -2.28
CA ASP A 105 -17.70 3.90 -1.86
C ASP A 105 -17.49 4.29 -0.40
N ARG A 106 -16.53 3.66 0.30
CA ARG A 106 -16.21 3.92 1.71
C ARG A 106 -14.74 4.25 1.89
N VAL A 107 -14.49 5.07 2.91
CA VAL A 107 -13.13 5.44 3.32
C VAL A 107 -13.02 5.33 4.84
N ARG A 108 -11.80 5.09 5.32
CA ARG A 108 -11.55 5.11 6.76
C ARG A 108 -11.73 6.54 7.30
N PRO A 109 -12.47 6.74 8.39
CA PRO A 109 -12.77 8.06 8.95
C PRO A 109 -11.49 8.83 9.32
N VAL A 110 -10.44 8.10 9.71
CA VAL A 110 -9.14 8.66 10.08
C VAL A 110 -8.48 9.50 9.00
N VAL A 111 -8.81 9.31 7.71
CA VAL A 111 -8.31 10.18 6.63
C VAL A 111 -8.67 11.64 6.90
N ASN A 112 -9.88 11.90 7.41
CA ASN A 112 -10.33 13.25 7.76
C ASN A 112 -9.45 13.90 8.82
N LEU A 113 -8.92 13.12 9.77
CA LEU A 113 -8.05 13.68 10.80
C LEU A 113 -6.78 14.25 10.19
N PHE A 114 -6.35 13.89 8.98
CA PHE A 114 -5.18 14.49 8.31
C PHE A 114 -5.55 15.68 7.40
N LEU A 115 -6.82 16.09 7.40
CA LEU A 115 -7.33 17.25 6.67
C LEU A 115 -7.71 18.39 7.62
N ASP A 116 -7.39 18.26 8.91
CA ASP A 116 -7.70 19.24 9.95
C ASP A 116 -7.05 20.59 9.68
N GLU A 117 -5.78 20.59 9.32
CA GLU A 117 -4.99 21.79 9.02
C GLU A 117 -4.46 21.72 7.58
N LEU A 118 -5.17 22.37 6.64
CA LEU A 118 -4.79 22.36 5.22
C LEU A 118 -3.41 23.00 4.96
N GLU A 119 -2.97 23.92 5.82
CA GLU A 119 -1.65 24.55 5.74
C GLU A 119 -0.51 23.56 6.04
N GLU A 120 -0.82 22.46 6.71
CA GLU A 120 0.14 21.44 7.16
C GLU A 120 0.07 20.17 6.30
N ILE A 121 -0.80 20.15 5.28
CA ILE A 121 -1.12 18.96 4.49
C ILE A 121 0.10 18.46 3.70
N ASP A 122 0.95 19.35 3.25
CA ASP A 122 2.17 19.06 2.48
C ASP A 122 3.31 18.54 3.37
N GLN A 123 3.18 18.66 4.69
CA GLN A 123 4.19 18.20 5.64
C GLN A 123 4.10 16.71 5.97
N TYR A 124 3.09 16.01 5.47
CA TYR A 124 2.95 14.55 5.65
C TYR A 124 3.65 13.79 4.52
N SER A 125 4.29 12.68 4.90
CA SER A 125 4.72 11.65 3.95
C SER A 125 3.51 10.86 3.45
N TRP A 126 2.78 11.45 2.49
CA TRP A 126 1.65 10.81 1.82
C TRP A 126 2.06 9.49 1.15
N ALA A 127 3.31 9.41 0.66
CA ALA A 127 3.82 8.19 0.07
C ALA A 127 3.94 7.05 1.10
N SER A 128 4.46 7.34 2.30
CA SER A 128 4.53 6.36 3.39
C SER A 128 3.13 5.87 3.77
N GLY A 129 2.17 6.78 3.94
CA GLY A 129 0.80 6.42 4.30
C GLY A 129 0.10 5.59 3.22
N THR A 130 0.22 6.02 1.97
CA THR A 130 -0.33 5.28 0.81
C THR A 130 0.27 3.88 0.72
N LEU A 131 1.59 3.76 0.88
CA LEU A 131 2.28 2.48 0.78
C LEU A 131 1.95 1.55 1.95
N ALA A 132 1.86 2.07 3.18
CA ALA A 132 1.45 1.31 4.36
C ALA A 132 0.03 0.74 4.20
N TRP A 133 -0.91 1.56 3.71
CA TRP A 133 -2.26 1.09 3.42
C TRP A 133 -2.27 0.03 2.31
N LEU A 134 -1.55 0.28 1.22
CA LEU A 134 -1.48 -0.68 0.11
C LEU A 134 -0.87 -2.02 0.55
N TYR A 135 0.20 -2.01 1.32
CA TYR A 135 0.81 -3.22 1.89
C TYR A 135 -0.16 -4.00 2.76
N ARG A 136 -0.89 -3.32 3.65
CA ARG A 136 -1.94 -3.94 4.47
C ARG A 136 -3.01 -4.58 3.58
N CYS A 137 -3.47 -3.88 2.54
CA CYS A 137 -4.47 -4.39 1.62
C CYS A 137 -3.98 -5.60 0.81
N LEU A 138 -2.74 -5.58 0.33
CA LEU A 138 -2.13 -6.71 -0.38
C LEU A 138 -1.96 -7.93 0.54
N GLY A 139 -1.53 -7.71 1.78
CA GLY A 139 -1.44 -8.77 2.80
C GLY A 139 -2.81 -9.37 3.16
N GLN A 140 -3.89 -8.60 3.08
CA GLN A 140 -5.25 -9.14 3.21
C GLN A 140 -5.70 -9.87 1.94
N ALA A 141 -5.36 -9.36 0.75
CA ALA A 141 -5.76 -9.90 -0.54
C ALA A 141 -5.07 -11.22 -0.90
N SER A 142 -3.86 -11.46 -0.36
CA SER A 142 -3.11 -12.70 -0.57
C SER A 142 -3.64 -13.91 0.20
N ARG A 143 -4.61 -13.72 1.09
CA ARG A 143 -5.16 -14.78 1.96
C ARG A 143 -6.20 -15.62 1.21
N ALA A 144 -6.26 -16.90 1.55
CA ALA A 144 -7.31 -17.80 1.08
C ALA A 144 -8.71 -17.23 1.42
N GLY A 145 -9.59 -17.16 0.41
CA GLY A 145 -10.95 -16.63 0.56
C GLY A 145 -11.09 -15.11 0.35
N ALA A 146 -10.00 -14.37 0.15
CA ALA A 146 -10.09 -12.97 -0.25
C ALA A 146 -10.79 -12.83 -1.62
N ARG A 147 -11.80 -11.95 -1.70
CA ARG A 147 -12.62 -11.73 -2.90
C ARG A 147 -12.30 -10.44 -3.65
N GLY A 148 -11.31 -9.68 -3.18
CA GLY A 148 -10.97 -8.39 -3.77
C GLY A 148 -9.79 -7.74 -3.06
N VAL A 149 -9.24 -6.72 -3.72
CA VAL A 149 -8.11 -5.91 -3.28
C VAL A 149 -8.54 -4.46 -3.13
N ALA A 150 -7.92 -3.76 -2.18
CA ALA A 150 -8.15 -2.36 -1.85
C ALA A 150 -6.80 -1.60 -1.87
N GLY A 151 -6.81 -0.33 -1.50
CA GLY A 151 -5.65 0.56 -1.55
C GLY A 151 -5.45 1.22 -2.92
N CYS A 152 -4.29 1.86 -3.11
CA CYS A 152 -3.98 2.57 -4.34
C CYS A 152 -3.71 1.61 -5.51
N LEU A 153 -4.77 1.18 -6.21
CA LEU A 153 -4.66 0.24 -7.32
C LEU A 153 -3.98 0.84 -8.55
N THR A 154 -4.06 2.16 -8.74
CA THR A 154 -3.29 2.87 -9.78
C THR A 154 -1.79 2.68 -9.57
N LEU A 155 -1.31 2.81 -8.34
CA LEU A 155 0.09 2.57 -7.98
C LEU A 155 0.49 1.11 -8.28
N LEU A 156 -0.30 0.15 -7.81
CA LEU A 156 -0.04 -1.28 -8.06
C LEU A 156 0.00 -1.59 -9.57
N GLN A 157 -0.98 -1.11 -10.32
CA GLN A 157 -1.09 -1.38 -11.75
C GLN A 157 0.06 -0.75 -12.54
N CYS A 158 0.36 0.53 -12.31
CA CYS A 158 1.46 1.20 -13.00
C CYS A 158 2.81 0.60 -12.62
N TRP A 159 3.00 0.22 -11.35
CA TRP A 159 4.19 -0.52 -10.92
C TRP A 159 4.35 -1.84 -11.67
N ILE A 160 3.25 -2.60 -11.88
CA ILE A 160 3.30 -3.82 -12.69
C ILE A 160 3.75 -3.51 -14.13
N TYR A 161 3.19 -2.47 -14.75
CA TYR A 161 3.55 -2.11 -16.13
C TYR A 161 5.00 -1.65 -16.26
N GLU A 162 5.54 -0.93 -15.28
CA GLU A 162 6.94 -0.50 -15.31
C GLU A 162 7.90 -1.67 -15.13
N TYR A 163 7.68 -2.51 -14.11
CA TYR A 163 8.60 -3.59 -13.74
C TYR A 163 8.44 -4.86 -14.57
N PHE A 164 7.28 -5.08 -15.20
CA PHE A 164 7.02 -6.29 -15.97
C PHE A 164 6.45 -5.94 -17.35
N PRO A 165 7.32 -5.64 -18.34
CA PRO A 165 6.90 -5.24 -19.67
C PRO A 165 5.91 -6.20 -20.35
N GLY A 166 5.97 -7.50 -20.04
CA GLY A 166 5.05 -8.51 -20.57
C GLY A 166 3.58 -8.36 -20.16
N PHE A 167 3.27 -7.56 -19.14
CA PHE A 167 1.89 -7.27 -18.71
C PHE A 167 1.36 -5.93 -19.18
N ARG A 168 2.13 -5.17 -19.97
CA ARG A 168 1.69 -3.90 -20.55
C ARG A 168 0.54 -4.14 -21.54
N PRO A 169 -0.39 -3.18 -21.70
CA PRO A 169 -1.41 -3.27 -22.72
C PRO A 169 -0.78 -3.38 -24.12
N SER A 170 -1.24 -4.34 -24.91
CA SER A 170 -0.78 -4.51 -26.30
C SER A 170 -1.07 -3.28 -27.14
N HIS A 171 -0.16 -2.94 -28.05
CA HIS A 171 -0.28 -1.80 -28.98
C HIS A 171 -0.37 -0.43 -28.30
N PHE A 172 0.05 -0.33 -27.04
CA PHE A 172 0.17 0.93 -26.33
C PHE A 172 1.65 1.29 -26.14
N GLU A 173 2.08 2.36 -26.79
CA GLU A 173 3.41 2.94 -26.59
C GLU A 173 3.29 4.07 -25.58
N PRO A 174 3.81 3.91 -24.36
CA PRO A 174 3.64 4.91 -23.32
C PRO A 174 4.51 6.14 -23.63
N PRO A 175 3.94 7.36 -23.66
CA PRO A 175 4.68 8.58 -23.99
C PRO A 175 5.81 8.84 -22.99
N VAL A 176 6.74 9.70 -23.40
CA VAL A 176 7.74 10.30 -22.50
C VAL A 176 7.02 11.30 -21.60
N VAL A 177 7.32 11.25 -20.31
CA VAL A 177 6.73 12.10 -19.27
C VAL A 177 7.75 13.14 -18.85
N GLY A 178 7.29 14.36 -18.56
CA GLY A 178 8.14 15.43 -18.03
C GLY A 178 8.67 15.12 -16.63
N PRO A 179 9.71 15.84 -16.15
CA PRO A 179 10.32 15.60 -14.84
C PRO A 179 9.35 15.82 -13.66
N ASP A 180 8.39 16.74 -13.81
CA ASP A 180 7.43 17.13 -12.76
C ASP A 180 6.06 16.46 -12.92
N GLU A 181 5.94 15.52 -13.86
CA GLU A 181 4.70 14.81 -14.12
C GLU A 181 4.71 13.42 -13.45
N ALA A 182 3.54 12.99 -13.00
CA ALA A 182 3.36 11.64 -12.47
C ALA A 182 3.65 10.61 -13.55
N TRP A 183 4.62 9.72 -13.33
CA TRP A 183 4.99 8.72 -14.32
C TRP A 183 3.82 7.80 -14.68
N ALA A 184 2.85 7.64 -13.77
CA ALA A 184 1.60 6.94 -14.04
C ALA A 184 0.74 7.60 -15.15
N SER A 185 0.90 8.90 -15.42
CA SER A 185 0.13 9.63 -16.44
C SER A 185 0.33 9.07 -17.85
N ARG A 186 1.49 8.47 -18.13
CA ARG A 186 1.78 7.82 -19.41
C ARG A 186 0.89 6.62 -19.71
N TRP A 187 0.19 6.12 -18.69
CA TRP A 187 -0.70 4.99 -18.80
C TRP A 187 -2.18 5.43 -18.95
N ILE A 188 -2.44 6.74 -19.08
CA ILE A 188 -3.76 7.28 -19.39
C ILE A 188 -4.14 7.00 -20.84
N GLY A 189 -5.43 6.76 -21.10
CA GLY A 189 -5.94 6.60 -22.47
C GLY A 189 -5.54 5.28 -23.12
N GLN A 190 -5.06 4.31 -22.33
CA GLN A 190 -4.89 2.93 -22.78
C GLN A 190 -6.17 2.46 -23.47
N PRO A 191 -6.06 1.79 -24.65
CA PRO A 191 -7.20 1.10 -25.21
C PRO A 191 -7.77 0.23 -24.11
N ALA A 192 -9.09 0.28 -23.89
CA ALA A 192 -9.72 -0.77 -23.11
C ALA A 192 -9.26 -2.07 -23.75
N THR A 193 -8.41 -2.85 -23.06
CA THR A 193 -7.87 -4.11 -23.58
C THR A 193 -9.06 -4.85 -24.16
N GLY A 194 -9.10 -4.96 -25.50
CA GLY A 194 -10.34 -5.14 -26.24
C GLY A 194 -11.25 -6.12 -25.52
N SER A 195 -12.40 -5.62 -25.07
CA SER A 195 -13.43 -6.37 -24.35
C SER A 195 -14.12 -7.37 -25.30
N VAL A 196 -13.33 -8.26 -25.89
CA VAL A 196 -13.78 -9.32 -26.79
C VAL A 196 -13.39 -10.69 -26.23
N ALA A 197 -12.32 -10.78 -25.44
CA ALA A 197 -11.93 -12.00 -24.76
C ALA A 197 -12.67 -12.15 -23.42
N ASP A 198 -13.34 -13.29 -23.24
CA ASP A 198 -13.95 -13.77 -21.99
C ASP A 198 -13.02 -13.53 -20.78
N PRO A 199 -13.50 -12.98 -19.65
CA PRO A 199 -12.74 -12.87 -18.40
C PRO A 199 -11.93 -14.13 -18.02
N SER A 200 -12.46 -15.33 -18.32
CA SER A 200 -11.77 -16.59 -18.07
C SER A 200 -10.48 -16.73 -18.89
N VAL A 201 -10.50 -16.31 -20.15
CA VAL A 201 -9.36 -16.32 -21.09
C VAL A 201 -8.30 -15.33 -20.65
N ARG A 202 -8.72 -14.12 -20.24
CA ARG A 202 -7.78 -13.12 -19.70
C ARG A 202 -7.11 -13.62 -18.43
N LEU A 203 -7.87 -14.23 -17.52
CA LEU A 203 -7.32 -14.80 -16.29
C LEU A 203 -6.32 -15.92 -16.59
N ALA A 204 -6.64 -16.82 -17.53
CA ALA A 204 -5.75 -17.88 -17.95
C ALA A 204 -4.44 -17.33 -18.57
N PHE A 205 -4.54 -16.28 -19.37
CA PHE A 205 -3.38 -15.58 -19.92
C PHE A 205 -2.46 -15.04 -18.82
N TYR A 206 -3.01 -14.27 -17.87
CA TYR A 206 -2.21 -13.70 -16.78
C TYR A 206 -1.57 -14.77 -15.89
N ARG A 207 -2.30 -15.85 -15.57
CA ARG A 207 -1.74 -16.99 -14.81
C ARG A 207 -0.57 -17.63 -15.55
N ARG A 208 -0.75 -17.94 -16.84
CA ARG A 208 0.33 -18.53 -17.65
C ARG A 208 1.54 -17.62 -17.73
N ALA A 209 1.34 -16.31 -17.93
CA ALA A 209 2.43 -15.34 -18.00
C ALA A 209 3.20 -15.25 -16.66
N LEU A 210 2.49 -15.28 -15.53
CA LEU A 210 3.11 -15.35 -14.20
C LEU A 210 3.87 -16.67 -13.97
N ASP A 211 3.31 -17.80 -14.39
CA ASP A 211 3.95 -19.12 -14.25
C ASP A 211 5.21 -19.25 -15.11
N SER A 212 5.26 -18.57 -16.26
CA SER A 212 6.43 -18.55 -17.16
C SER A 212 7.45 -17.46 -16.85
N LEU A 213 7.18 -16.62 -15.85
CA LEU A 213 7.99 -15.43 -15.59
C LEU A 213 9.38 -15.80 -15.09
N THR A 214 10.40 -15.27 -15.76
CA THR A 214 11.81 -15.42 -15.38
C THR A 214 12.36 -14.11 -14.83
N PRO A 215 13.49 -14.12 -14.10
CA PRO A 215 14.14 -12.90 -13.65
C PRO A 215 14.59 -11.97 -14.79
N ALA A 216 14.75 -12.49 -16.01
CA ALA A 216 15.10 -11.73 -17.21
C ALA A 216 13.92 -10.95 -17.79
N ASP A 217 12.68 -11.37 -17.49
CA ASP A 217 11.46 -10.68 -17.93
C ASP A 217 11.12 -9.46 -17.05
N VAL A 218 11.87 -9.26 -15.96
CA VAL A 218 11.68 -8.16 -15.01
C VAL A 218 12.60 -7.01 -15.37
N PHE A 219 12.04 -5.81 -15.50
CA PHE A 219 12.80 -4.58 -15.63
C PHE A 219 13.06 -3.99 -14.24
N TRP A 220 14.25 -4.26 -13.71
CA TRP A 220 14.57 -4.00 -12.30
C TRP A 220 14.74 -2.52 -11.93
N THR A 221 15.04 -1.65 -12.89
CA THR A 221 15.21 -0.20 -12.66
C THR A 221 14.49 0.61 -13.72
N PRO A 222 13.15 0.72 -13.64
CA PRO A 222 12.35 1.30 -14.70
C PRO A 222 12.51 2.81 -14.88
N PHE A 223 12.83 3.53 -13.80
CA PHE A 223 13.03 4.98 -13.83
C PHE A 223 14.49 5.29 -14.17
N HIS A 224 15.42 4.83 -13.33
CA HIS A 224 16.86 4.85 -13.55
C HIS A 224 17.56 4.01 -12.46
N GLN A 225 18.86 3.78 -12.65
CA GLN A 225 19.68 3.17 -11.60
C GLN A 225 19.84 4.14 -10.42
N ARG A 226 19.94 3.58 -9.21
CA ARG A 226 20.19 4.32 -7.96
C ARG A 226 19.14 5.41 -7.65
N PRO A 227 17.83 5.07 -7.62
CA PRO A 227 16.76 6.03 -7.30
C PRO A 227 16.88 6.64 -5.89
N HIS A 228 17.63 5.99 -5.00
CA HIS A 228 17.90 6.51 -3.65
C HIS A 228 18.75 7.79 -3.61
N LEU A 229 19.42 8.15 -4.70
CA LEU A 229 20.15 9.41 -4.78
C LEU A 229 19.20 10.61 -4.82
N GLU A 230 18.02 10.43 -5.40
CA GLU A 230 16.95 11.43 -5.45
C GLU A 230 15.96 11.24 -4.30
N VAL A 231 15.56 9.99 -4.05
CA VAL A 231 14.58 9.64 -3.00
C VAL A 231 15.27 8.87 -1.88
N ARG A 232 16.02 9.59 -1.03
CA ARG A 232 16.87 9.00 0.03
C ARG A 232 16.10 8.07 0.97
N ARG A 233 14.87 8.43 1.33
CA ARG A 233 13.98 7.61 2.17
C ARG A 233 13.63 6.26 1.56
N SER A 234 13.88 6.02 0.27
CA SER A 234 13.78 4.66 -0.29
C SER A 234 14.73 3.65 0.34
N LEU A 235 15.79 4.10 1.01
CA LEU A 235 16.69 3.23 1.76
C LEU A 235 16.30 3.09 3.23
N TYR A 236 15.25 3.78 3.69
CA TYR A 236 14.78 3.67 5.08
C TYR A 236 14.52 2.20 5.46
N THR A 237 14.82 1.82 6.70
CA THR A 237 14.50 0.51 7.26
C THR A 237 13.78 0.71 8.58
N GLY A 238 12.52 0.32 8.65
CA GLY A 238 11.71 0.52 9.83
C GLY A 238 10.23 0.37 9.52
N VAL A 239 9.40 1.23 10.10
CA VAL A 239 7.94 1.20 9.94
C VAL A 239 7.50 2.42 9.11
N ILE A 240 6.73 2.16 8.06
CA ILE A 240 5.92 3.16 7.35
C ILE A 240 4.49 3.12 7.90
N ARG A 241 3.77 4.25 7.86
CA ARG A 241 2.54 4.40 8.63
C ARG A 241 1.44 5.18 7.96
N PHE A 242 0.23 4.66 8.16
CA PHE A 242 -1.06 5.32 7.95
C PHE A 242 -1.97 5.09 9.15
N ALA A 243 -2.08 6.08 10.03
CA ALA A 243 -2.80 6.01 11.30
C ALA A 243 -2.35 4.81 12.16
N ASP A 244 -3.28 3.96 12.59
CA ASP A 244 -3.05 2.70 13.31
C ASP A 244 -2.37 1.61 12.47
N ILE A 245 -2.21 1.82 11.16
CA ILE A 245 -1.62 0.85 10.24
C ILE A 245 -0.14 1.16 10.10
N GLY A 246 0.67 0.43 10.86
CA GLY A 246 2.11 0.32 10.64
C GLY A 246 2.44 -0.91 9.79
N GLU A 247 3.33 -0.74 8.81
CA GLU A 247 3.89 -1.83 8.00
C GLU A 247 5.42 -1.74 7.98
N PHE A 248 6.08 -2.89 8.04
CA PHE A 248 7.54 -2.93 7.96
C PHE A 248 8.01 -2.65 6.52
N TYR A 249 9.00 -1.77 6.42
CA TYR A 249 9.65 -1.36 5.20
C TYR A 249 11.13 -1.73 5.28
N ASP A 250 11.56 -2.63 4.40
CA ASP A 250 12.91 -3.21 4.39
C ASP A 250 13.44 -3.32 2.94
N PRO A 251 14.07 -2.24 2.42
CA PRO A 251 14.60 -2.20 1.07
C PRO A 251 15.83 -3.10 0.88
N ALA A 252 16.46 -3.63 1.96
CA ALA A 252 17.56 -4.58 1.83
C ALA A 252 17.12 -5.89 1.16
N ARG A 253 15.82 -6.18 1.13
CA ARG A 253 15.21 -7.32 0.42
C ARG A 253 15.04 -7.10 -1.09
N CYS A 254 15.32 -5.88 -1.55
CA CYS A 254 14.99 -5.43 -2.90
C CYS A 254 16.15 -4.63 -3.54
N LEU A 255 17.41 -4.99 -3.25
CA LEU A 255 18.60 -4.28 -3.73
C LEU A 255 18.70 -4.21 -5.26
N ARG A 256 18.13 -5.20 -5.96
CA ARG A 256 18.03 -5.20 -7.42
C ARG A 256 17.20 -4.02 -7.97
N GLN A 257 16.28 -3.47 -7.19
CA GLN A 257 15.54 -2.27 -7.58
C GLN A 257 16.40 -0.99 -7.50
N PHE A 258 17.61 -1.07 -6.94
CA PHE A 258 18.49 0.06 -6.73
C PHE A 258 19.73 0.11 -7.63
N GLY A 259 20.02 -0.91 -8.44
CA GLY A 259 21.33 -1.00 -9.11
C GLY A 259 22.26 -2.10 -8.58
N TYR A 260 21.86 -2.84 -7.55
CA TYR A 260 22.77 -3.68 -6.77
C TYR A 260 22.40 -5.16 -6.80
N ARG A 261 23.42 -6.00 -6.68
CA ARG A 261 23.24 -7.44 -6.53
C ARG A 261 22.48 -7.74 -5.24
N GLN A 262 21.50 -8.64 -5.31
CA GLN A 262 20.77 -9.05 -4.11
C GLN A 262 21.65 -9.96 -3.23
N MET A 263 21.79 -9.60 -1.96
CA MET A 263 22.45 -10.42 -0.94
C MET A 263 21.43 -10.94 0.07
N ILE A 264 21.84 -11.82 0.97
CA ILE A 264 21.02 -12.20 2.12
C ILE A 264 20.76 -10.93 2.95
N PRO A 265 19.49 -10.51 3.11
CA PRO A 265 19.15 -9.34 3.90
C PRO A 265 19.40 -9.61 5.39
N PRO A 266 19.70 -8.58 6.19
CA PRO A 266 19.71 -8.73 7.64
C PRO A 266 18.35 -9.25 8.16
N PRO A 267 18.33 -9.92 9.33
CA PRO A 267 17.08 -10.33 9.95
C PRO A 267 16.12 -9.14 10.09
N PRO A 268 14.82 -9.32 9.81
CA PRO A 268 13.88 -8.21 9.92
C PRO A 268 13.75 -7.78 11.39
N SER A 269 13.56 -6.49 11.61
CA SER A 269 13.22 -5.93 12.93
C SER A 269 11.84 -6.45 13.35
N ARG A 270 11.78 -7.60 14.03
CA ARG A 270 10.51 -8.21 14.47
C ARG A 270 10.02 -7.54 15.76
N PRO A 271 8.74 -7.16 15.88
CA PRO A 271 8.11 -7.04 17.19
C PRO A 271 7.89 -8.44 17.77
N GLN A 272 7.97 -8.58 19.09
CA GLN A 272 7.60 -9.83 19.78
C GLN A 272 6.13 -10.16 19.45
N ARG A 273 5.93 -11.25 18.70
CA ARG A 273 4.65 -11.90 18.34
C ARG A 273 3.50 -10.96 17.91
N ALA A 274 3.20 -10.95 16.61
CA ALA A 274 1.87 -10.56 16.14
C ALA A 274 0.84 -11.57 16.66
N ASP A 275 -0.17 -11.08 17.39
CA ASP A 275 -1.25 -11.93 17.88
C ASP A 275 -2.16 -12.34 16.69
N ARG A 276 -2.51 -13.62 16.63
CA ARG A 276 -3.40 -14.17 15.62
C ARG A 276 -4.69 -14.59 16.32
N PRO A 277 -5.71 -13.72 16.36
CA PRO A 277 -7.04 -14.11 16.81
C PRO A 277 -7.52 -15.38 16.09
N GLU A 278 -8.09 -16.32 16.86
CA GLU A 278 -8.63 -17.59 16.36
C GLU A 278 -9.83 -17.40 15.41
N ALA A 279 -10.49 -16.24 15.48
CA ALA A 279 -11.65 -15.93 14.65
C ALA A 279 -11.25 -15.62 13.19
N PRO A 280 -11.96 -16.18 12.19
CA PRO A 280 -11.75 -15.86 10.78
C PRO A 280 -12.22 -14.42 10.50
N GLY A 281 -11.33 -13.45 10.71
CA GLY A 281 -11.61 -12.04 10.45
C GLY A 281 -10.61 -11.04 11.06
N GLY A 282 -9.83 -11.41 12.07
CA GLY A 282 -8.94 -10.46 12.75
C GLY A 282 -7.47 -10.84 12.58
N TYR A 283 -6.79 -10.29 11.59
CA TYR A 283 -5.35 -10.09 11.69
C TYR A 283 -5.13 -8.62 11.97
N VAL A 284 -4.94 -8.29 13.24
CA VAL A 284 -4.73 -6.92 13.71
C VAL A 284 -3.29 -6.83 14.16
N ILE A 285 -2.38 -6.49 13.24
CA ILE A 285 -1.08 -5.96 13.65
C ILE A 285 -1.30 -4.50 14.00
N ARG A 286 -1.17 -4.18 15.29
CA ARG A 286 -0.91 -2.81 15.74
C ARG A 286 0.58 -2.71 16.04
N ILE A 287 1.27 -1.89 15.27
CA ILE A 287 2.67 -1.56 15.54
C ILE A 287 2.66 -0.30 16.42
N PRO A 288 3.25 -0.35 17.64
CA PRO A 288 3.24 0.80 18.55
C PRO A 288 3.85 2.07 17.92
N GLU A 289 3.36 3.23 18.37
CA GLU A 289 3.87 4.56 17.99
C GLU A 289 5.34 4.78 18.38
N SER A 290 5.89 3.97 19.30
CA SER A 290 7.31 4.04 19.66
C SER A 290 8.25 3.68 18.49
N PHE A 291 7.75 3.01 17.45
CA PHE A 291 8.52 2.71 16.24
C PHE A 291 8.64 3.93 15.30
N ASP A 292 7.88 5.00 15.53
CA ASP A 292 7.81 6.16 14.64
C ASP A 292 9.09 6.99 14.70
N ALA A 293 9.75 7.03 15.86
CA ALA A 293 11.01 7.75 16.05
C ALA A 293 12.11 7.31 15.07
N ALA A 294 12.06 6.06 14.59
CA ALA A 294 13.00 5.56 13.58
C ALA A 294 12.90 6.33 12.25
N TRP A 295 11.70 6.81 11.89
CA TRP A 295 11.47 7.57 10.67
C TRP A 295 12.21 8.91 10.66
N ASP A 296 12.24 9.58 11.81
CA ASP A 296 12.94 10.87 11.95
C ASP A 296 14.46 10.68 12.04
N ALA A 297 14.91 9.50 12.49
CA ALA A 297 16.31 9.12 12.59
C ALA A 297 16.86 8.39 11.34
N LEU A 298 16.54 8.89 10.14
CA LEU A 298 16.84 8.22 8.84
C LEU A 298 18.29 7.70 8.73
N LEU A 299 19.29 8.48 9.13
CA LEU A 299 20.70 8.08 9.01
C LEU A 299 21.06 6.86 9.86
N SER A 300 20.32 6.61 10.94
CA SER A 300 20.49 5.42 11.81
C SER A 300 19.62 4.25 11.35
N HIS A 301 18.61 4.52 10.53
CA HIS A 301 17.57 3.58 10.10
C HIS A 301 17.50 3.55 8.57
N MET A 302 18.64 3.37 7.92
CA MET A 302 18.69 3.17 6.47
C MET A 302 19.67 2.08 6.09
N VAL A 303 19.39 1.43 4.97
CA VAL A 303 20.32 0.52 4.32
C VAL A 303 21.54 1.32 3.88
N HIS A 304 22.70 1.02 4.47
CA HIS A 304 23.99 1.56 4.03
C HIS A 304 24.39 0.90 2.71
N ILE A 305 23.78 1.32 1.61
CA ILE A 305 23.88 0.66 0.31
C ILE A 305 25.32 0.57 -0.21
N ASP A 306 26.20 1.49 0.20
CA ASP A 306 27.63 1.47 -0.12
C ASP A 306 28.39 0.28 0.50
N MET A 307 27.89 -0.28 1.62
CA MET A 307 28.40 -1.52 2.20
C MET A 307 28.06 -2.74 1.33
N TYR A 308 27.11 -2.61 0.41
CA TYR A 308 26.69 -3.66 -0.53
C TYR A 308 27.43 -3.53 -1.87
N SER A 309 28.72 -3.14 -1.81
CA SER A 309 29.63 -2.59 -2.83
C SER A 309 29.77 -3.29 -4.20
N GLN A 310 28.81 -4.08 -4.64
CA GLN A 310 28.78 -4.73 -5.94
C GLN A 310 27.45 -4.41 -6.62
N PRO A 311 27.40 -3.34 -7.43
CA PRO A 311 26.46 -3.26 -8.53
C PRO A 311 26.43 -4.59 -9.29
N TRP A 312 25.28 -4.96 -9.87
CA TRP A 312 25.29 -6.14 -10.74
C TRP A 312 26.27 -5.93 -11.90
N ARG A 313 26.97 -6.99 -12.30
CA ARG A 313 28.08 -6.91 -13.26
C ARG A 313 27.64 -7.17 -14.69
N THR A 314 26.76 -8.15 -14.86
CA THR A 314 26.36 -8.68 -16.17
C THR A 314 24.84 -8.62 -16.34
N TYR A 315 24.08 -9.06 -15.35
CA TYR A 315 22.61 -9.14 -15.43
C TYR A 315 21.91 -8.41 -14.27
N PRO A 316 20.83 -7.64 -14.53
CA PRO A 316 20.08 -6.92 -13.49
C PRO A 316 19.47 -7.80 -12.39
N TYR A 317 19.30 -9.09 -12.66
CA TYR A 317 18.73 -10.05 -11.71
C TYR A 317 19.75 -10.76 -10.80
N GLU A 318 21.03 -10.39 -10.86
CA GLU A 318 22.12 -11.05 -10.11
C GLU A 318 21.88 -11.11 -8.58
N THR A 319 22.34 -12.20 -7.98
CA THR A 319 22.32 -12.42 -6.53
C THR A 319 23.68 -12.96 -6.06
N THR A 320 23.96 -12.90 -4.76
CA THR A 320 25.07 -13.69 -4.18
C THR A 320 24.77 -15.17 -4.31
N ALA A 321 25.81 -16.00 -4.28
CA ALA A 321 25.71 -17.43 -4.55
C ALA A 321 24.77 -18.16 -3.56
N ASP A 322 24.76 -17.70 -2.32
CA ASP A 322 23.96 -18.22 -1.20
C ASP A 322 22.53 -17.67 -1.14
N TYR A 323 22.22 -16.59 -1.87
CA TYR A 323 20.95 -15.89 -1.71
C TYR A 323 19.75 -16.73 -2.14
N LEU A 324 19.82 -17.45 -3.27
CA LEU A 324 18.67 -18.21 -3.77
C LEU A 324 18.35 -19.39 -2.85
N ASP A 325 19.38 -20.08 -2.34
CA ASP A 325 19.22 -21.15 -1.36
C ASP A 325 18.59 -20.61 -0.07
N TRP A 326 19.10 -19.48 0.44
CA TRP A 326 18.51 -18.80 1.58
C TRP A 326 17.06 -18.38 1.31
N PHE A 327 16.78 -17.82 0.13
CA PHE A 327 15.44 -17.34 -0.24
C PHE A 327 14.44 -18.48 -0.27
N VAL A 328 14.79 -19.62 -0.87
CA VAL A 328 13.92 -20.81 -0.91
C VAL A 328 13.70 -21.38 0.49
N ALA A 329 14.73 -21.40 1.34
CA ALA A 329 14.62 -21.90 2.71
C ALA A 329 13.76 -20.99 3.62
N HIS A 330 13.71 -19.68 3.36
CA HIS A 330 13.06 -18.69 4.23
C HIS A 330 11.80 -18.05 3.63
N SER A 331 11.39 -18.46 2.44
CA SER A 331 10.19 -17.96 1.76
C SER A 331 9.18 -19.08 1.53
N HIS A 332 7.89 -18.73 1.59
CA HIS A 332 6.82 -19.66 1.26
C HIS A 332 6.63 -19.73 -0.27
N CYS A 333 7.49 -20.50 -0.95
CA CYS A 333 7.51 -20.57 -2.42
C CYS A 333 6.33 -21.36 -3.04
N ARG A 334 5.44 -21.95 -2.24
CA ARG A 334 4.31 -22.77 -2.74
C ARG A 334 3.02 -22.42 -2.01
N VAL A 335 1.95 -22.20 -2.78
CA VAL A 335 0.58 -22.22 -2.27
C VAL A 335 0.18 -23.69 -2.16
N LEU A 336 0.23 -24.26 -0.96
CA LEU A 336 -0.27 -25.62 -0.74
C LEU A 336 -1.80 -25.61 -0.90
N ARG A 337 -2.32 -26.39 -1.85
CA ARG A 337 -3.74 -26.72 -1.91
C ARG A 337 -4.00 -27.81 -0.88
N ASP A 338 -4.95 -27.55 -0.01
CA ASP A 338 -5.51 -28.56 0.89
C ASP A 338 -6.51 -29.39 0.08
N ASP A 339 -5.99 -30.26 -0.79
CA ASP A 339 -6.81 -31.21 -1.53
C ASP A 339 -7.15 -32.35 -0.57
N GLY A 340 -8.30 -32.21 0.09
CA GLY A 340 -8.83 -33.22 1.01
C GLY A 340 -9.13 -34.52 0.29
N ASP A 341 -8.26 -35.51 0.47
CA ASP A 341 -8.63 -36.93 0.60
C ASP A 341 -7.41 -37.76 1.04
N ALA A 342 -7.30 -37.99 2.35
CA ALA A 342 -6.73 -39.20 2.94
C ALA A 342 -7.00 -39.21 4.46
N ASP A 343 -8.03 -39.96 4.83
CA ASP A 343 -8.34 -40.50 6.16
C ASP A 343 -8.37 -39.57 7.40
N ARG A 344 -9.59 -39.49 7.95
CA ARG A 344 -9.93 -38.93 9.25
C ARG A 344 -9.01 -39.46 10.36
N LEU A 345 -8.28 -38.56 11.00
CA LEU A 345 -8.18 -38.54 12.46
C LEU A 345 -8.62 -37.16 12.97
N VAL A 346 -9.44 -37.22 14.00
CA VAL A 346 -10.19 -36.15 14.63
C VAL A 346 -9.24 -35.07 15.21
N ASP A 347 -9.71 -33.83 15.17
CA ASP A 347 -9.17 -32.58 15.72
C ASP A 347 -8.17 -31.73 14.91
N SER A 348 -8.52 -30.43 14.85
CA SER A 348 -7.81 -29.24 14.38
C SER A 348 -7.82 -28.95 12.87
N ALA A 349 -8.60 -27.94 12.49
CA ALA A 349 -8.41 -27.18 11.26
C ALA A 349 -7.13 -26.34 11.40
N ALA A 350 -5.99 -26.95 11.10
CA ALA A 350 -4.68 -26.33 11.19
C ALA A 350 -3.92 -26.51 9.87
N VAL A 351 -3.58 -25.40 9.21
CA VAL A 351 -2.36 -25.35 8.40
C VAL A 351 -1.22 -25.55 9.42
N ARG A 352 -0.69 -26.77 9.52
CA ARG A 352 0.50 -27.05 10.33
C ARG A 352 1.70 -26.38 9.67
N PHE A 353 2.39 -25.58 10.45
CA PHE A 353 3.69 -25.00 10.13
C PHE A 353 4.71 -25.73 11.00
N ASP A 354 5.52 -26.60 10.41
CA ASP A 354 6.66 -27.20 11.11
C ASP A 354 7.88 -26.27 11.04
N HIS A 355 8.64 -26.28 12.14
CA HIS A 355 9.70 -25.33 12.53
C HIS A 355 10.97 -25.37 11.69
#